data_AF-A0A818V3G5-F1
#
_entry.id   AF-A0A818V3G5-F1
#
_cell.length_a   1.000
_cell.length_b   1.000
_cell.length_c   1.000
_cell.angle_alpha   90.00
_cell.angle_beta   90.00
_cell.angle_gamma   90.00
#
_symmetry.space_group_name_H-M   'P 1'
#
loop_
_entity.id
_entity.type
_entity.pdbx_description
1 polymer ?
#
loop_
_entity_poly.entity_id
_entity_poly.type
_entity_poly.pdbx_seq_one_letter_code
_entity_poly.pdbx_strand_id
1 'polypeptide(L)'
;MTSTAIDCIKRSNVCGDGYRIEGVVLKSYPFSKMESYLPYENCFMTFQARQPSNQIRIHIVRLDLNDIRSGTDCLDSLRFYKSAYIRREDKIDSIECGQIFEAENFNIISPTGIVTVHFSTDGGNVYGLGFKVILTAFRSPNKTHPCDRNDDEFLCNNGDCISSLLLCDGITHCLDGSDEIPNHSCILNIEDSINNLNIKANHRAMIAKHQHWRGILIIAFLLIIFIVFILFVAYFICRRCVDSSIPVPTTRRRRRIRRSFKTIVHSPFNGPKNSTTTTTQVVIQDEKNRKRLDDDYNIL
;
A
#
# COMPACT_ATOMS: atom_id res chain seq x y z
N MET A 1 10.92 0.34 14.98
CA MET A 1 12.10 0.37 14.08
C MET A 1 12.31 -1.07 13.65
N THR A 2 12.43 -1.36 12.37
CA THR A 2 12.47 -2.73 11.84
C THR A 2 13.86 -3.34 12.00
N SER A 3 13.96 -4.66 12.24
CA SER A 3 15.21 -5.39 12.05
C SER A 3 15.89 -5.01 10.73
N THR A 4 17.20 -4.77 10.80
CA THR A 4 18.01 -4.52 9.61
C THR A 4 18.10 -5.80 8.80
N ALA A 5 17.49 -5.82 7.60
CA ALA A 5 17.77 -6.85 6.61
C ALA A 5 19.13 -6.55 5.98
N ILE A 6 20.08 -7.47 6.09
CA ILE A 6 21.37 -7.36 5.42
C ILE A 6 21.40 -8.39 4.30
N ASP A 7 21.37 -7.89 3.07
CA ASP A 7 21.52 -8.71 1.89
C ASP A 7 23.00 -9.07 1.74
N CYS A 8 23.34 -10.36 1.83
CA CYS A 8 24.71 -10.85 1.66
C CYS A 8 25.24 -10.65 0.22
N ILE A 9 24.42 -10.12 -0.69
CA ILE A 9 24.61 -10.22 -2.15
C ILE A 9 24.85 -8.86 -2.84
N LYS A 10 24.82 -7.71 -2.12
CA LYS A 10 25.27 -6.46 -2.75
C LYS A 10 26.80 -6.45 -2.83
N ARG A 11 27.29 -6.87 -4.00
CA ARG A 11 28.66 -7.01 -4.52
C ARG A 11 29.61 -5.81 -4.35
N SER A 12 29.53 -4.97 -3.31
CA SER A 12 30.63 -4.04 -3.05
C SER A 12 30.95 -3.63 -1.60
N ASN A 13 30.06 -3.63 -0.60
CA ASN A 13 30.40 -2.96 0.68
C ASN A 13 29.89 -3.65 1.96
N VAL A 14 29.62 -4.96 1.94
CA VAL A 14 28.99 -5.65 3.09
C VAL A 14 29.71 -6.93 3.48
N CYS A 15 30.23 -7.67 2.50
CA CYS A 15 31.09 -8.84 2.72
C CYS A 15 32.48 -8.39 3.20
N GLY A 16 33.01 -9.07 4.21
CA GLY A 16 34.28 -8.76 4.88
C GLY A 16 34.12 -7.88 6.13
N ASP A 17 32.92 -7.35 6.39
CA ASP A 17 32.67 -6.45 7.50
C ASP A 17 32.21 -7.18 8.78
N GLY A 18 32.41 -6.48 9.90
CA GLY A 18 31.92 -6.85 11.22
C GLY A 18 30.72 -6.00 11.63
N TYR A 19 29.67 -6.63 12.15
CA TYR A 19 28.40 -6.01 12.53
C TYR A 19 28.10 -6.26 14.00
N ARG A 20 27.58 -5.25 14.69
CA ARG A 20 26.97 -5.40 16.01
C ARG A 20 25.46 -5.46 15.87
N ILE A 21 24.83 -6.53 16.35
CA ILE A 21 23.42 -6.82 16.11
C ILE A 21 22.65 -7.09 17.40
N GLU A 22 21.36 -6.75 17.38
CA GLU A 22 20.34 -7.36 18.25
C GLU A 22 19.62 -8.47 17.47
N GLY A 23 19.27 -8.18 16.23
CA GLY A 23 18.72 -9.14 15.28
C GLY A 23 19.07 -8.73 13.85
N VAL A 24 19.28 -9.71 12.97
CA VAL A 24 19.54 -9.47 11.55
C VAL A 24 18.97 -10.61 10.72
N VAL A 25 18.42 -10.25 9.55
CA VAL A 25 17.99 -11.23 8.54
C VAL A 25 19.00 -11.24 7.41
N LEU A 26 19.55 -12.42 7.13
CA LEU A 26 20.49 -12.67 6.04
C LEU A 26 19.79 -13.40 4.90
N LYS A 27 20.03 -12.94 3.69
CA LYS A 27 19.47 -13.52 2.46
C LYS A 27 20.54 -13.64 1.40
N SER A 28 20.46 -14.71 0.63
CA SER A 28 21.32 -14.97 -0.53
C SER A 28 20.69 -14.53 -1.86
N TYR A 29 19.69 -13.64 -1.86
CA TYR A 29 19.03 -13.16 -3.08
C TYR A 29 18.50 -11.74 -2.86
N PRO A 30 18.47 -10.89 -3.91
CA PRO A 30 17.92 -9.54 -3.80
C PRO A 30 16.40 -9.58 -3.65
N PHE A 31 15.85 -8.69 -2.81
CA PHE A 31 14.42 -8.58 -2.50
C PHE A 31 13.50 -8.49 -3.74
N SER A 32 14.00 -8.04 -4.89
CA SER A 32 13.22 -7.76 -6.09
C SER A 32 12.99 -8.94 -7.03
N LYS A 33 13.72 -10.06 -6.89
CA LYS A 33 13.59 -11.22 -7.77
C LYS A 33 13.98 -12.49 -7.00
N MET A 34 13.01 -13.36 -6.77
CA MET A 34 13.19 -14.71 -6.25
C MET A 34 13.78 -15.61 -7.34
N GLU A 35 14.95 -15.22 -7.86
CA GLU A 35 15.64 -15.84 -8.99
C GLU A 35 17.05 -16.24 -8.53
N SER A 36 17.12 -17.25 -7.66
CA SER A 36 18.35 -17.94 -7.26
C SER A 36 19.48 -17.09 -6.61
N TYR A 37 20.49 -17.75 -6.02
CA TYR A 37 21.69 -17.08 -5.51
C TYR A 37 22.72 -16.82 -6.62
N LEU A 38 23.69 -15.92 -6.41
CA LEU A 38 24.72 -15.62 -7.42
C LEU A 38 25.81 -16.71 -7.46
N PRO A 39 26.41 -17.00 -8.62
CA PRO A 39 27.57 -17.88 -8.74
C PRO A 39 28.88 -17.15 -8.38
N TYR A 40 29.93 -17.92 -8.10
CA TYR A 40 31.28 -17.47 -7.71
C TYR A 40 31.33 -16.51 -6.50
N GLU A 41 30.40 -16.64 -5.57
CA GLU A 41 30.39 -15.85 -4.34
C GLU A 41 31.35 -16.44 -3.30
N ASN A 42 32.06 -15.57 -2.59
CA ASN A 42 32.90 -15.94 -1.45
C ASN A 42 32.80 -14.83 -0.39
N CYS A 43 31.70 -14.85 0.35
CA CYS A 43 31.32 -13.79 1.28
C CYS A 43 31.50 -14.28 2.73
N PHE A 44 32.21 -13.48 3.52
CA PHE A 44 32.34 -13.67 4.96
C PHE A 44 31.74 -12.48 5.69
N MET A 45 30.98 -12.72 6.75
CA MET A 45 30.41 -11.65 7.56
C MET A 45 30.48 -12.05 9.02
N THR A 46 30.97 -11.15 9.87
CA THR A 46 31.10 -11.41 11.30
C THR A 46 30.05 -10.61 12.06
N PHE A 47 29.26 -11.28 12.89
CA PHE A 47 28.24 -10.69 13.71
C PHE A 47 28.62 -10.85 15.18
N GLN A 48 28.50 -9.77 15.92
CA GLN A 48 28.73 -9.73 17.36
C GLN A 48 27.46 -9.23 18.05
N ALA A 49 27.02 -9.92 19.09
CA ALA A 49 25.93 -9.45 19.93
C ALA A 49 26.34 -8.11 20.58
N ARG A 50 25.41 -7.18 20.70
CA ARG A 50 25.73 -5.85 21.26
C ARG A 50 26.20 -5.94 22.71
N GLN A 51 25.61 -6.83 23.50
CA GLN A 51 25.99 -7.08 24.88
C GLN A 51 26.88 -8.34 24.98
N PRO A 52 27.98 -8.30 25.76
CA PRO A 52 28.92 -9.42 25.88
C PRO A 52 28.33 -10.70 26.48
N SER A 53 27.28 -10.58 27.30
CA SER A 53 26.58 -11.72 27.91
C SER A 53 25.63 -12.43 26.95
N ASN A 54 25.34 -11.82 25.79
CA ASN A 54 24.33 -12.34 24.88
C ASN A 54 24.95 -13.40 23.98
N GLN A 55 24.21 -14.47 23.79
CA GLN A 55 24.49 -15.51 22.82
C GLN A 55 23.81 -15.14 21.50
N ILE A 56 24.24 -15.76 20.40
CA ILE A 56 23.56 -15.59 19.11
C ILE A 56 22.93 -16.92 18.71
N ARG A 57 21.61 -16.90 18.54
CA ARG A 57 20.85 -17.99 17.95
C ARG A 57 20.87 -17.84 16.43
N ILE A 58 21.07 -18.97 15.74
CA ILE A 58 21.04 -19.08 14.28
C ILE A 58 19.78 -19.87 13.92
N HIS A 59 18.82 -19.20 13.30
CA HIS A 59 17.59 -19.81 12.81
C HIS A 59 17.60 -19.85 11.28
N ILE A 60 17.78 -21.04 10.72
CA ILE A 60 17.75 -21.27 9.27
C ILE A 60 16.29 -21.42 8.84
N VAL A 61 15.72 -20.36 8.25
CA VAL A 61 14.33 -20.37 7.78
C VAL A 61 14.20 -21.16 6.49
N ARG A 62 15.22 -21.10 5.64
CA ARG A 62 15.29 -21.83 4.38
C ARG A 62 16.75 -22.03 3.99
N LEU A 63 17.06 -23.21 3.48
CA LEU A 63 18.33 -23.51 2.80
C LEU A 63 18.01 -24.29 1.52
N ASP A 64 18.53 -23.84 0.39
CA ASP A 64 18.36 -24.52 -0.89
C ASP A 64 19.59 -24.24 -1.76
N LEU A 65 20.65 -25.02 -1.54
CA LEU A 65 21.93 -24.92 -2.24
C LEU A 65 22.13 -26.15 -3.13
N ASN A 66 22.76 -25.93 -4.29
CA ASN A 66 22.97 -26.88 -5.39
C ASN A 66 24.07 -27.91 -5.10
N ASP A 67 23.97 -28.60 -3.96
CA ASP A 67 24.81 -29.75 -3.61
C ASP A 67 24.07 -30.67 -2.64
N ILE A 68 24.18 -31.98 -2.82
CA ILE A 68 23.55 -32.99 -1.95
C ILE A 68 24.59 -33.47 -0.94
N ARG A 69 24.19 -33.61 0.33
CA ARG A 69 25.02 -33.96 1.51
C ARG A 69 25.78 -35.30 1.48
N SER A 70 25.90 -35.97 0.33
CA SER A 70 26.30 -37.38 0.27
C SER A 70 27.29 -37.70 -0.86
N GLY A 71 28.46 -37.05 -0.88
CA GLY A 71 29.55 -37.53 -1.75
C GLY A 71 30.87 -36.76 -1.79
N THR A 72 30.88 -35.45 -1.59
CA THR A 72 32.07 -34.58 -1.62
C THR A 72 31.82 -33.34 -0.76
N ASP A 73 32.88 -32.61 -0.38
CA ASP A 73 32.74 -31.30 0.26
C ASP A 73 31.75 -30.42 -0.53
N CYS A 74 30.81 -29.77 0.17
CA CYS A 74 29.84 -28.88 -0.45
C CYS A 74 30.57 -27.73 -1.17
N LEU A 75 30.45 -27.67 -2.49
CA LEU A 75 30.99 -26.60 -3.33
C LEU A 75 30.18 -25.33 -3.10
N ASP A 76 28.86 -25.46 -3.15
CA ASP A 76 27.91 -24.45 -2.71
C ASP A 76 27.59 -24.65 -1.24
N SER A 77 28.01 -23.72 -0.39
CA SER A 77 28.03 -23.94 1.06
C SER A 77 27.74 -22.69 1.88
N LEU A 78 26.99 -22.90 2.96
CA LEU A 78 26.72 -21.94 4.02
C LEU A 78 27.26 -22.50 5.33
N ARG A 79 28.29 -21.87 5.90
CA ARG A 79 28.96 -22.31 7.11
C ARG A 79 28.89 -21.25 8.21
N PHE A 80 28.79 -21.70 9.46
CA PHE A 80 28.75 -20.83 10.64
C PHE A 80 29.92 -21.15 11.57
N TYR A 81 30.57 -20.11 12.09
CA TYR A 81 31.71 -20.21 13.00
C TYR A 81 31.48 -19.39 14.28
N LYS A 82 31.91 -19.90 15.44
CA LYS A 82 31.76 -19.25 16.76
C LYS A 82 32.83 -18.19 17.07
N SER A 83 33.59 -17.77 16.07
CA SER A 83 34.76 -16.90 16.20
C SER A 83 34.81 -15.95 15.02
N ALA A 84 35.42 -14.77 15.22
CA ALA A 84 35.72 -13.83 14.14
C ALA A 84 36.77 -14.37 13.15
N TYR A 85 37.60 -15.31 13.60
CA TYR A 85 38.61 -15.97 12.78
C TYR A 85 38.14 -17.37 12.39
N ILE A 86 38.17 -17.65 11.10
CA ILE A 86 37.65 -18.89 10.53
C ILE A 86 38.69 -20.00 10.72
N ARG A 87 38.40 -20.90 11.66
CA ARG A 87 39.15 -22.12 11.89
C ARG A 87 38.20 -23.31 11.85
N ARG A 88 38.70 -24.49 11.48
CA ARG A 88 37.86 -25.70 11.35
C ARG A 88 37.21 -26.08 12.68
N GLU A 89 37.93 -25.89 13.78
CA GLU A 89 37.49 -26.20 15.15
C GLU A 89 36.43 -25.22 15.67
N ASP A 90 36.30 -24.07 15.00
CA ASP A 90 35.34 -23.03 15.34
C ASP A 90 33.99 -23.19 14.61
N LYS A 91 33.84 -24.22 13.76
CA LYS A 91 32.58 -24.50 13.05
C LYS A 91 31.48 -24.91 14.03
N ILE A 92 30.30 -24.29 13.90
CA ILE A 92 29.17 -24.47 14.84
C ILE A 92 28.35 -25.74 14.52
N ASP A 93 28.18 -26.08 13.24
CA ASP A 93 27.34 -27.21 12.83
C ASP A 93 27.88 -27.91 11.56
N SER A 94 27.42 -29.13 11.33
CA SER A 94 27.65 -29.96 10.14
C SER A 94 26.84 -29.52 8.91
N ILE A 95 25.80 -28.71 9.09
CA ILE A 95 24.97 -28.20 8.00
C ILE A 95 25.81 -27.26 7.12
N GLU A 96 26.00 -27.64 5.85
CA GLU A 96 26.77 -26.87 4.86
C GLU A 96 25.97 -26.63 3.57
N CYS A 97 25.28 -27.64 3.05
CA CYS A 97 24.54 -27.57 1.80
C CYS A 97 23.30 -28.47 1.78
N GLY A 98 22.63 -28.51 0.63
CA GLY A 98 21.40 -29.25 0.40
C GLY A 98 20.15 -28.41 0.65
N GLN A 99 19.07 -29.13 0.93
CA GLN A 99 17.72 -28.58 1.00
C GLN A 99 17.15 -28.74 2.41
N ILE A 100 16.74 -27.61 2.99
CA ILE A 100 16.00 -27.51 4.24
C ILE A 100 14.84 -26.55 3.97
N PHE A 101 13.66 -27.13 3.76
CA PHE A 101 12.43 -26.39 3.48
C PHE A 101 11.48 -26.34 4.68
N GLU A 102 11.73 -27.15 5.69
CA GLU A 102 10.99 -27.14 6.95
C GLU A 102 11.98 -26.99 8.10
N ALA A 103 11.65 -26.09 9.03
CA ALA A 103 12.38 -25.92 10.27
C ALA A 103 12.17 -27.16 11.14
N GLU A 104 12.93 -28.23 10.88
CA GLU A 104 13.34 -29.05 12.01
C GLU A 104 13.97 -28.10 13.03
N ASN A 105 13.56 -28.20 14.30
CA ASN A 105 13.97 -27.30 15.38
C ASN A 105 15.49 -27.43 15.67
N PHE A 106 16.33 -26.97 14.73
CA PHE A 106 17.76 -26.85 14.91
C PHE A 106 18.00 -25.60 15.74
N ASN A 107 18.13 -25.81 17.05
CA ASN A 107 18.54 -24.74 17.97
C ASN A 107 20.07 -24.55 17.89
N ILE A 108 20.55 -23.99 16.78
CA ILE A 108 21.96 -23.72 16.57
C ILE A 108 22.31 -22.43 17.33
N ILE A 109 23.25 -22.51 18.26
CA ILE A 109 23.63 -21.40 19.14
C ILE A 109 25.14 -21.19 19.09
N SER A 110 25.56 -19.93 18.95
CA SER A 110 26.92 -19.53 19.25
C SER A 110 27.03 -19.02 20.70
N PRO A 111 27.77 -19.73 21.57
CA PRO A 111 27.89 -19.36 22.98
C PRO A 111 28.78 -18.15 23.23
N THR A 112 29.60 -17.74 22.25
CA THR A 112 30.58 -16.65 22.38
C THR A 112 29.98 -15.27 22.12
N GLY A 113 28.70 -15.20 21.74
CA GLY A 113 28.09 -13.97 21.24
C GLY A 113 28.65 -13.50 19.90
N ILE A 114 29.43 -14.33 19.21
CA ILE A 114 30.02 -14.04 17.90
C ILE A 114 29.65 -15.14 16.92
N VAL A 115 29.19 -14.77 15.73
CA VAL A 115 28.93 -15.67 14.61
C VAL A 115 29.58 -15.12 13.36
N THR A 116 30.48 -15.88 12.75
CA THR A 116 30.94 -15.61 11.39
C THR A 116 30.20 -16.50 10.42
N VAL A 117 29.54 -15.89 9.44
CA VAL A 117 28.83 -16.58 8.36
C VAL A 117 29.75 -16.59 7.14
N HIS A 118 29.97 -17.76 6.57
CA HIS A 118 30.69 -17.94 5.31
C HIS A 118 29.73 -18.52 4.27
N PHE A 119 29.47 -17.77 3.22
CA PHE A 119 28.75 -18.24 2.06
C PHE A 119 29.69 -18.34 0.86
N SER A 120 29.83 -19.53 0.31
CA SER A 120 30.67 -19.81 -0.85
C SER A 120 29.85 -20.51 -1.91
N THR A 121 29.98 -20.08 -3.16
CA THR A 121 29.34 -20.75 -4.30
C THR A 121 30.35 -20.98 -5.42
N ASP A 122 30.09 -22.00 -6.22
CA ASP A 122 30.89 -22.30 -7.40
C ASP A 122 30.34 -21.60 -8.66
N GLY A 123 30.93 -21.92 -9.80
CA GLY A 123 30.58 -21.38 -11.11
C GLY A 123 29.53 -22.15 -11.88
N GLY A 124 28.90 -23.15 -11.27
CA GLY A 124 27.97 -24.04 -11.91
C GLY A 124 26.68 -23.35 -12.36
N ASN A 125 25.84 -24.12 -13.05
CA ASN A 125 24.48 -23.67 -13.35
C ASN A 125 23.71 -23.56 -12.02
N VAL A 126 23.26 -22.35 -11.68
CA VAL A 126 22.58 -22.07 -10.42
C VAL A 126 21.14 -22.61 -10.45
N TYR A 127 20.83 -23.58 -9.59
CA TYR A 127 19.48 -24.18 -9.52
C TYR A 127 18.76 -24.03 -8.18
N GLY A 128 19.40 -23.50 -7.14
CA GLY A 128 18.80 -23.36 -5.81
C GLY A 128 18.30 -21.95 -5.50
N LEU A 129 17.27 -21.86 -4.66
CA LEU A 129 16.72 -20.59 -4.19
C LEU A 129 17.63 -19.88 -3.18
N GLY A 130 18.60 -20.59 -2.60
CA GLY A 130 19.53 -20.10 -1.61
C GLY A 130 18.94 -20.03 -0.21
N PHE A 131 19.51 -19.21 0.67
CA PHE A 131 19.17 -19.21 2.09
C PHE A 131 18.43 -17.97 2.58
N LYS A 132 17.67 -18.16 3.66
CA LYS A 132 17.20 -17.11 4.56
C LYS A 132 17.56 -17.54 5.98
N VAL A 133 18.37 -16.74 6.65
CA VAL A 133 18.83 -16.99 8.03
C VAL A 133 18.46 -15.81 8.89
N ILE A 134 17.96 -16.07 10.09
CA ILE A 134 17.73 -15.06 11.12
C ILE A 134 18.78 -15.29 12.20
N LEU A 135 19.56 -14.26 12.50
CA LEU A 135 20.45 -14.26 13.67
C LEU A 135 19.81 -13.38 14.74
N THR A 136 19.67 -13.92 15.94
CA THR A 136 19.06 -13.22 17.08
C THR A 136 20.03 -13.25 18.25
N ALA A 137 20.42 -12.07 18.74
CA ALA A 137 21.10 -11.93 20.02
C ALA A 137 20.07 -12.15 21.14
N PHE A 138 20.36 -13.06 22.05
CA PHE A 138 19.48 -13.36 23.17
C PHE A 138 20.30 -13.64 24.44
N ARG A 139 19.64 -13.51 25.59
CA ARG A 139 20.19 -13.84 26.90
C ARG A 139 19.24 -14.76 27.59
N SER A 140 19.73 -15.88 28.14
CA SER A 140 18.91 -16.68 29.05
C SER A 140 18.98 -16.04 30.46
N PRO A 141 17.87 -15.49 30.98
CA PRO A 141 17.87 -14.83 32.28
C PRO A 141 18.15 -15.84 33.40
N ASN A 142 18.85 -15.38 34.43
CA ASN A 142 18.99 -16.13 35.69
C ASN A 142 17.95 -15.61 36.69
N LYS A 143 17.61 -16.40 37.71
CA LYS A 143 16.70 -16.01 38.81
C LYS A 143 17.08 -14.68 39.46
N THR A 144 18.37 -14.32 39.46
CA THR A 144 18.89 -13.07 40.04
C THR A 144 18.94 -11.90 39.05
N HIS A 145 18.82 -12.16 37.75
CA HIS A 145 18.86 -11.16 36.68
C HIS A 145 17.80 -11.49 35.62
N PRO A 146 16.52 -11.16 35.88
CA PRO A 146 15.45 -11.30 34.89
C PRO A 146 15.72 -10.40 33.67
N CYS A 147 14.90 -10.51 32.62
CA CYS A 147 14.95 -9.54 31.52
C CYS A 147 14.74 -8.14 32.08
N ASP A 148 15.67 -7.24 31.83
CA ASP A 148 15.60 -5.89 32.39
C ASP A 148 14.81 -4.98 31.46
N ARG A 149 13.68 -4.47 31.97
CA ARG A 149 12.88 -3.49 31.23
C ARG A 149 13.61 -2.16 31.03
N ASN A 150 14.63 -1.86 31.84
CA ASN A 150 15.44 -0.66 31.70
C ASN A 150 16.49 -0.78 30.59
N ASP A 151 16.87 -2.01 30.21
CA ASP A 151 17.78 -2.30 29.09
C ASP A 151 17.03 -2.60 27.78
N ASP A 152 15.77 -2.17 27.70
CA ASP A 152 14.91 -2.38 26.53
C ASP A 152 14.82 -3.86 26.12
N GLU A 153 14.75 -4.81 27.08
CA GLU A 153 14.59 -6.24 26.82
C GLU A 153 13.13 -6.73 26.92
N PHE A 154 12.81 -7.77 26.16
CA PHE A 154 11.55 -8.50 26.18
C PHE A 154 11.77 -9.97 26.56
N LEU A 155 10.91 -10.49 27.44
CA LEU A 155 10.89 -11.91 27.83
C LEU A 155 9.98 -12.71 26.89
N CYS A 156 10.59 -13.55 26.06
CA CYS A 156 9.89 -14.57 25.28
C CYS A 156 9.21 -15.60 26.20
N ASN A 157 8.12 -16.25 25.78
CA ASN A 157 7.46 -17.28 26.63
C ASN A 157 8.30 -18.54 26.78
N ASN A 158 9.25 -18.78 25.86
CA ASN A 158 10.26 -19.83 25.99
C ASN A 158 11.28 -19.55 27.12
N GLY A 159 11.26 -18.35 27.72
CA GLY A 159 12.11 -17.95 28.84
C GLY A 159 13.34 -17.13 28.47
N ASP A 160 13.62 -16.87 27.20
CA ASP A 160 14.76 -16.05 26.79
C ASP A 160 14.45 -14.55 26.77
N CYS A 161 15.46 -13.72 26.97
CA CYS A 161 15.41 -12.29 26.77
C CYS A 161 15.96 -11.91 25.39
N ILE A 162 15.23 -11.11 24.64
CA ILE A 162 15.68 -10.48 23.40
C ILE A 162 15.51 -8.96 23.49
N SER A 163 16.11 -8.20 22.57
CA SER A 163 15.85 -6.75 22.50
C SER A 163 14.41 -6.46 22.11
N SER A 164 13.76 -5.51 22.79
CA SER A 164 12.43 -5.02 22.48
C SER A 164 12.31 -4.38 21.09
N LEU A 165 13.45 -4.02 20.47
CA LEU A 165 13.51 -3.55 19.07
C LEU A 165 13.08 -4.63 18.06
N LEU A 166 13.08 -5.90 18.48
CA LEU A 166 12.73 -7.06 17.66
C LEU A 166 11.25 -7.45 17.79
N LEU A 167 10.46 -6.69 18.55
CA LEU A 167 9.04 -6.97 18.67
C LEU A 167 8.29 -6.49 17.43
N CYS A 168 7.41 -7.34 16.92
CA CYS A 168 6.41 -6.97 15.91
C CYS A 168 7.00 -6.41 14.62
N ASP A 169 8.18 -6.91 14.25
CA ASP A 169 8.86 -6.52 13.02
C ASP A 169 8.59 -7.50 11.87
N GLY A 170 7.76 -8.51 12.12
CA GLY A 170 7.35 -9.54 11.18
C GLY A 170 8.37 -10.68 11.05
N ILE A 171 9.33 -10.78 11.97
CA ILE A 171 10.38 -11.80 11.98
C ILE A 171 10.36 -12.50 13.34
N THR A 172 10.16 -13.81 13.32
CA THR A 172 10.21 -14.62 14.54
C THR A 172 11.64 -14.74 15.08
N HIS A 173 11.94 -13.96 16.11
CA HIS A 173 13.20 -13.94 16.86
C HIS A 173 13.15 -14.84 18.11
N CYS A 174 12.01 -14.93 18.80
CA CYS A 174 11.82 -15.91 19.87
C CYS A 174 11.63 -17.32 19.27
N LEU A 175 12.08 -18.38 19.97
CA LEU A 175 11.89 -19.77 19.48
C LEU A 175 10.40 -20.18 19.41
N ASP A 176 9.56 -19.53 20.20
CA ASP A 176 8.13 -19.76 20.29
C ASP A 176 7.29 -18.75 19.50
N GLY A 177 7.94 -17.79 18.83
CA GLY A 177 7.27 -16.70 18.09
C GLY A 177 6.50 -15.71 18.96
N SER A 178 6.71 -15.71 20.28
CA SER A 178 5.99 -14.84 21.21
C SER A 178 6.22 -13.34 21.00
N ASP A 179 7.29 -12.97 20.30
CA ASP A 179 7.62 -11.61 19.86
C ASP A 179 6.71 -11.07 18.75
N GLU A 180 5.94 -11.93 18.08
CA GLU A 180 5.05 -11.58 16.96
C GLU A 180 3.56 -11.81 17.28
N ILE A 181 3.21 -12.15 18.53
CA ILE A 181 1.83 -12.46 18.93
C ILE A 181 1.07 -11.17 19.30
N PRO A 182 -0.06 -10.85 18.62
CA PRO A 182 -0.82 -9.62 18.85
C PRO A 182 -1.31 -9.40 20.29
N ASN A 183 -1.62 -10.48 21.01
CA ASN A 183 -2.22 -10.38 22.34
C ASN A 183 -1.18 -10.24 23.47
N HIS A 184 0.12 -10.38 23.20
CA HIS A 184 1.16 -10.40 24.23
C HIS A 184 2.27 -9.35 24.02
N SER A 185 2.58 -9.03 22.76
CA SER A 185 3.74 -8.21 22.37
C SER A 185 3.38 -7.17 21.31
N CYS A 186 2.46 -7.51 20.39
CA CYS A 186 2.07 -6.66 19.27
C CYS A 186 0.70 -6.03 19.45
N ILE A 187 0.60 -5.05 20.37
CA ILE A 187 -0.56 -4.18 20.38
C ILE A 187 -0.48 -3.29 19.14
N LEU A 188 -1.14 -3.73 18.07
CA LEU A 188 -1.61 -2.79 17.07
C LEU A 188 -2.55 -1.85 17.82
N ASN A 189 -2.21 -0.56 17.93
CA ASN A 189 -3.17 0.44 18.39
C ASN A 189 -4.38 0.37 17.45
N ILE A 190 -5.41 -0.35 17.86
CA ILE A 190 -6.65 -0.51 17.09
C ILE A 190 -7.28 0.87 16.91
N GLU A 191 -7.10 1.79 17.86
CA GLU A 191 -7.51 3.20 17.73
C GLU A 191 -6.85 3.91 16.54
N ASP A 192 -5.55 3.69 16.30
CA ASP A 192 -4.85 4.29 15.14
C ASP A 192 -5.30 3.67 13.82
N SER A 193 -5.65 2.38 13.81
CA SER A 193 -6.15 1.69 12.61
C SER A 193 -7.59 2.08 12.27
N ILE A 194 -8.46 2.26 13.27
CA ILE A 194 -9.84 2.75 13.09
C ILE A 194 -9.83 4.22 12.64
N ASN A 195 -8.97 5.06 13.24
CA ASN A 195 -8.81 6.45 12.81
C ASN A 195 -8.34 6.56 11.35
N ASN A 196 -7.41 5.69 10.91
CA ASN A 196 -6.96 5.62 9.52
C ASN A 196 -8.04 5.12 8.54
N LEU A 197 -8.92 4.21 8.96
CA LEU A 197 -10.08 3.78 8.17
C LEU A 197 -11.12 4.91 8.03
N ASN A 198 -11.36 5.65 9.11
CA ASN A 198 -12.24 6.81 9.12
C ASN A 198 -11.70 7.93 8.21
N ILE A 199 -10.39 8.17 8.20
CA ILE A 199 -9.76 9.15 7.29
C ILE A 199 -9.91 8.73 5.81
N LYS A 200 -9.71 7.44 5.47
CA LYS A 200 -9.91 6.94 4.09
C LYS A 200 -11.37 6.99 3.64
N ALA A 201 -12.33 6.71 4.54
CA ALA A 201 -13.76 6.86 4.26
C ALA A 201 -14.13 8.33 4.01
N ASN A 202 -13.62 9.24 4.84
CA ASN A 202 -13.84 10.68 4.70
C ASN A 202 -13.19 11.24 3.41
N HIS A 203 -12.03 10.74 3.00
CA HIS A 203 -11.37 11.15 1.75
C HIS A 203 -12.13 10.68 0.50
N ARG A 204 -12.75 9.49 0.53
CA ARG A 204 -13.62 9.00 -0.56
C ARG A 204 -14.91 9.82 -0.67
N ALA A 205 -15.50 10.22 0.46
CA ALA A 205 -16.69 11.08 0.48
C ALA A 205 -16.40 12.48 -0.09
N MET A 206 -15.19 13.03 0.12
CA MET A 206 -14.79 14.34 -0.40
C MET A 206 -14.51 14.33 -1.92
N ILE A 207 -14.01 13.23 -2.47
CA ILE A 207 -13.72 13.10 -3.91
C ILE A 207 -14.98 12.80 -4.74
N ALA A 208 -15.97 12.08 -4.19
CA ALA A 208 -17.19 11.70 -4.92
C ALA A 208 -18.08 12.89 -5.32
N LYS A 209 -17.98 14.04 -4.63
CA LYS A 209 -18.78 15.24 -4.97
C LYS A 209 -18.23 16.03 -6.17
N HIS A 210 -16.98 15.78 -6.59
CA HIS A 210 -16.30 16.58 -7.61
C HIS A 210 -16.36 16.02 -9.04
N GLN A 211 -16.87 14.80 -9.22
CA GLN A 211 -16.89 14.13 -10.52
C GLN A 211 -18.05 14.58 -11.43
N HIS A 212 -19.16 15.07 -10.86
CA HIS A 212 -20.31 15.54 -11.63
C HIS A 212 -20.12 16.95 -12.21
N TRP A 213 -19.41 17.86 -11.52
CA TRP A 213 -19.24 19.25 -11.98
C TRP A 213 -18.30 19.38 -13.19
N ARG A 214 -17.32 18.47 -13.34
CA ARG A 214 -16.43 18.44 -14.50
C ARG A 214 -17.16 18.06 -15.79
N GLY A 215 -18.10 17.11 -15.71
CA GLY A 215 -18.93 16.72 -16.86
C GLY A 215 -19.83 17.85 -17.33
N ILE A 216 -20.45 18.58 -16.40
CA ILE A 216 -21.36 19.70 -16.72
C ILE A 216 -20.60 20.84 -17.45
N LEU A 217 -19.38 21.17 -17.02
CA LEU A 217 -18.57 22.22 -17.66
C LEU A 217 -18.14 21.85 -19.09
N ILE A 218 -17.80 20.58 -19.34
CA ILE A 218 -17.40 20.12 -20.68
C ILE A 218 -18.60 20.14 -21.63
N ILE A 219 -19.77 19.67 -21.18
CA ILE A 219 -21.00 19.70 -21.99
C ILE A 219 -21.39 21.14 -22.34
N ALA A 220 -21.31 22.07 -21.38
CA ALA A 220 -21.59 23.48 -21.61
C ALA A 220 -20.63 24.09 -22.65
N PHE A 221 -19.33 23.76 -22.59
CA PHE A 221 -18.34 24.25 -23.54
C PHE A 221 -18.58 23.73 -24.96
N LEU A 222 -18.93 22.45 -25.12
CA LEU A 222 -19.26 21.85 -26.42
C LEU A 222 -20.50 22.48 -27.05
N LEU A 223 -21.53 22.80 -26.26
CA LEU A 223 -22.72 23.50 -26.75
C LEU A 223 -22.40 24.90 -27.25
N ILE A 224 -21.52 25.64 -26.57
CA ILE A 224 -21.10 26.98 -26.99
C ILE A 224 -20.35 26.91 -28.34
N ILE A 225 -19.43 25.97 -28.50
CA ILE A 225 -18.70 25.78 -29.77
C ILE A 225 -19.66 25.49 -30.92
N PHE A 226 -20.64 24.61 -30.69
CA PHE A 226 -21.62 24.26 -31.71
C PHE A 226 -22.48 25.46 -32.14
N ILE A 227 -22.90 26.30 -31.20
CA ILE A 227 -23.64 27.54 -31.50
C ILE A 227 -22.77 28.50 -32.32
N VAL A 228 -21.50 28.69 -31.96
CA VAL A 228 -20.57 29.54 -32.72
C VAL A 228 -20.39 29.03 -34.14
N PHE A 229 -20.29 27.71 -34.33
CA PHE A 229 -20.18 27.09 -35.65
C PHE A 229 -21.43 27.33 -36.51
N ILE A 230 -22.63 27.18 -35.93
CA ILE A 230 -23.89 27.48 -36.65
C ILE A 230 -23.93 28.95 -37.08
N LEU A 231 -23.56 29.88 -36.19
CA LEU A 231 -23.53 31.30 -36.50
C LEU A 231 -22.50 31.62 -37.60
N PHE A 232 -21.34 30.96 -37.59
CA PHE A 232 -20.32 31.07 -38.62
C PHE A 232 -20.82 30.57 -39.97
N VAL A 233 -21.45 29.38 -40.02
CA VAL A 233 -22.04 28.84 -41.24
C VAL A 233 -23.15 29.75 -41.77
N ALA A 234 -24.04 30.25 -40.90
CA ALA A 234 -25.08 31.20 -41.28
C ALA A 234 -24.51 32.50 -41.86
N TYR A 235 -23.43 33.03 -41.26
CA TYR A 235 -22.71 34.19 -41.77
C TYR A 235 -22.11 33.94 -43.17
N PHE A 236 -21.50 32.78 -43.40
CA PHE A 236 -20.94 32.41 -44.70
C PHE A 236 -22.02 32.17 -45.77
N ILE A 237 -23.15 31.58 -45.40
CA ILE A 237 -24.30 31.41 -46.29
C ILE A 237 -24.90 32.78 -46.65
N CYS A 238 -25.05 33.68 -45.67
CA CYS A 238 -25.52 35.05 -45.92
C CYS A 238 -24.55 35.84 -46.79
N ARG A 239 -23.23 35.64 -46.65
CA ARG A 239 -22.23 36.24 -47.55
C ARG A 239 -22.31 35.72 -48.98
N ARG A 240 -22.66 34.44 -49.20
CA ARG A 240 -22.86 33.90 -50.55
C ARG A 240 -24.14 34.39 -51.24
N CYS A 241 -25.07 35.00 -50.53
CA CYS A 241 -26.26 35.63 -51.13
C CYS A 241 -25.99 37.04 -51.71
N VAL A 242 -24.77 37.58 -51.63
CA VAL A 242 -24.43 38.91 -52.21
C VAL A 242 -23.91 38.81 -53.66
N ASP A 243 -23.55 37.61 -54.16
CA ASP A 243 -22.99 37.43 -55.51
C ASP A 243 -23.93 36.69 -56.49
N SER A 244 -25.22 37.02 -56.48
CA SER A 244 -26.12 36.65 -57.58
C SER A 244 -26.93 37.85 -58.07
N SER A 245 -26.29 38.69 -58.89
CA SER A 245 -26.99 39.61 -59.78
C SER A 245 -26.41 39.56 -61.20
N ILE A 246 -27.19 39.04 -62.14
CA ILE A 246 -27.02 39.13 -63.60
C ILE A 246 -28.44 39.22 -64.19
N PRO A 247 -28.73 39.95 -65.29
CA PRO A 247 -28.33 41.30 -65.69
C PRO A 247 -29.58 42.19 -65.97
N VAL A 248 -29.32 43.45 -66.31
CA VAL A 248 -30.30 44.46 -66.76
C VAL A 248 -30.93 44.10 -68.12
N PRO A 249 -32.25 44.35 -68.33
CA PRO A 249 -32.75 44.78 -69.62
C PRO A 249 -33.19 46.25 -69.58
N THR A 250 -32.68 46.97 -70.56
CA THR A 250 -33.07 48.29 -70.97
C THR A 250 -34.50 48.24 -71.54
N THR A 251 -35.34 49.23 -71.22
CA THR A 251 -36.03 50.13 -72.17
C THR A 251 -37.24 50.84 -71.56
N ARG A 252 -37.37 52.10 -71.98
CA ARG A 252 -38.42 53.08 -71.67
C ARG A 252 -39.83 52.62 -72.09
N ARG A 253 -40.83 52.86 -71.23
CA ARG A 253 -42.00 53.69 -71.62
C ARG A 253 -42.83 54.14 -70.41
N ARG A 254 -43.05 55.45 -70.32
CA ARG A 254 -43.97 56.14 -69.40
C ARG A 254 -45.41 55.64 -69.57
N ARG A 255 -46.11 55.39 -68.46
CA ARG A 255 -47.55 55.70 -68.33
C ARG A 255 -47.86 56.23 -66.92
N ARG A 256 -48.68 57.27 -66.93
CA ARG A 256 -49.14 58.11 -65.82
C ARG A 256 -50.54 57.60 -65.40
N ILE A 257 -50.93 57.82 -64.13
CA ILE A 257 -52.32 57.83 -63.60
C ILE A 257 -52.88 56.40 -63.34
N ARG A 258 -53.48 56.02 -62.19
CA ARG A 258 -54.52 56.66 -61.38
C ARG A 258 -54.57 56.07 -59.95
N ARG A 259 -54.91 56.91 -58.96
CA ARG A 259 -55.37 56.49 -57.62
C ARG A 259 -56.69 55.72 -57.72
N SER A 260 -56.94 54.80 -56.79
CA SER A 260 -58.24 54.74 -56.15
C SER A 260 -58.09 54.47 -54.66
N PHE A 261 -58.59 55.43 -53.89
CA PHE A 261 -58.88 55.38 -52.48
C PHE A 261 -60.02 54.38 -52.21
N LYS A 262 -60.01 53.76 -51.02
CA LYS A 262 -61.24 53.52 -50.27
C LYS A 262 -60.94 53.67 -48.78
N THR A 263 -61.39 54.79 -48.22
CA THR A 263 -61.47 55.05 -46.79
C THR A 263 -62.94 55.00 -46.43
N ILE A 264 -63.30 54.28 -45.38
CA ILE A 264 -64.56 54.49 -44.65
C ILE A 264 -64.17 54.82 -43.22
N VAL A 265 -64.88 55.81 -42.67
CA VAL A 265 -64.52 56.66 -41.54
C VAL A 265 -65.68 56.67 -40.55
N HIS A 266 -65.34 56.81 -39.25
CA HIS A 266 -66.14 57.21 -38.08
C HIS A 266 -67.15 56.21 -37.49
N SER A 267 -67.42 56.13 -36.17
CA SER A 267 -66.88 56.71 -34.91
C SER A 267 -67.66 56.03 -33.73
N PRO A 268 -67.77 56.53 -32.47
CA PRO A 268 -67.24 55.81 -31.29
C PRO A 268 -68.26 55.65 -30.14
N PHE A 269 -67.73 55.39 -28.93
CA PHE A 269 -68.25 55.71 -27.58
C PHE A 269 -68.97 54.63 -26.73
N ASN A 270 -68.36 54.44 -25.55
CA ASN A 270 -68.88 54.21 -24.18
C ASN A 270 -69.03 52.78 -23.59
N GLY A 271 -68.32 52.58 -22.45
CA GLY A 271 -68.44 51.44 -21.51
C GLY A 271 -69.62 51.61 -20.54
N PRO A 272 -69.51 51.34 -19.21
CA PRO A 272 -68.76 50.34 -18.43
C PRO A 272 -69.71 49.54 -17.47
N LYS A 273 -69.18 48.59 -16.65
CA LYS A 273 -69.49 48.37 -15.20
C LYS A 273 -69.03 47.00 -14.64
N ASN A 274 -68.95 46.97 -13.30
CA ASN A 274 -68.12 46.19 -12.38
C ASN A 274 -68.74 44.89 -11.79
N SER A 275 -67.90 44.21 -10.98
CA SER A 275 -68.17 43.43 -9.74
C SER A 275 -68.57 41.95 -9.93
N THR A 276 -68.26 40.94 -9.09
CA THR A 276 -67.86 40.84 -7.66
C THR A 276 -67.50 39.36 -7.33
N THR A 277 -66.45 39.14 -6.53
CA THR A 277 -66.23 38.31 -5.30
C THR A 277 -66.92 36.94 -5.03
N THR A 278 -66.19 35.99 -4.36
CA THR A 278 -66.54 35.08 -3.20
C THR A 278 -65.51 33.92 -3.13
N THR A 279 -64.60 33.71 -2.15
CA THR A 279 -64.62 33.32 -0.70
C THR A 279 -65.08 31.88 -0.37
N THR A 280 -64.20 31.01 0.18
CA THR A 280 -64.48 30.20 1.39
C THR A 280 -63.23 29.50 1.97
N GLN A 281 -63.11 29.50 3.31
CA GLN A 281 -62.24 28.68 4.17
C GLN A 281 -63.07 27.57 4.85
N VAL A 282 -62.43 26.48 5.28
CA VAL A 282 -62.92 25.59 6.37
C VAL A 282 -61.71 25.04 7.18
N VAL A 283 -61.89 25.00 8.50
CA VAL A 283 -61.06 24.39 9.58
C VAL A 283 -61.84 23.20 10.17
N ILE A 284 -61.19 22.18 10.78
CA ILE A 284 -61.53 21.53 12.09
C ILE A 284 -60.67 20.25 12.39
N GLN A 285 -60.06 20.27 13.59
CA GLN A 285 -59.67 19.32 14.67
C GLN A 285 -59.34 17.80 14.58
N ASP A 286 -58.31 17.44 15.39
CA ASP A 286 -58.05 16.37 16.40
C ASP A 286 -58.75 14.98 16.44
N GLU A 287 -57.94 13.92 16.65
CA GLU A 287 -58.13 12.76 17.59
C GLU A 287 -56.82 11.89 17.59
N LYS A 288 -56.06 11.59 18.66
CA LYS A 288 -56.21 10.85 19.95
C LYS A 288 -55.86 9.33 19.90
N ASN A 289 -54.99 8.91 20.85
CA ASN A 289 -54.69 7.55 21.40
C ASN A 289 -53.75 6.59 20.63
N ARG A 290 -52.55 6.20 21.13
CA ARG A 290 -52.13 5.39 22.31
C ARG A 290 -52.06 3.87 22.00
N LYS A 291 -50.85 3.27 22.04
CA LYS A 291 -50.56 1.99 22.73
C LYS A 291 -49.06 1.79 22.99
N ARG A 292 -48.80 1.40 24.23
CA ARG A 292 -47.57 1.01 24.91
C ARG A 292 -47.59 -0.53 24.97
N LEU A 293 -46.46 -1.21 24.83
CA LEU A 293 -46.22 -2.55 25.41
C LEU A 293 -44.71 -2.81 25.40
N ASP A 294 -44.20 -2.97 26.62
CA ASP A 294 -42.90 -3.49 27.01
C ASP A 294 -42.80 -4.99 26.64
N ASP A 295 -41.59 -5.52 26.46
CA ASP A 295 -41.04 -6.58 27.32
C ASP A 295 -39.74 -7.19 26.78
N ASP A 296 -38.88 -7.48 27.74
CA ASP A 296 -37.62 -8.22 27.72
C ASP A 296 -37.63 -9.51 26.89
N TYR A 297 -36.47 -9.85 26.31
CA TYR A 297 -35.95 -11.21 26.50
C TYR A 297 -34.42 -11.23 26.47
N ASN A 298 -33.89 -11.81 27.54
CA ASN A 298 -32.50 -12.05 27.85
C ASN A 298 -32.29 -13.59 27.75
N ILE A 299 -31.03 -14.04 27.65
CA ILE A 299 -30.53 -15.41 27.90
C ILE A 299 -30.54 -16.40 26.70
N LEU A 300 -29.38 -16.62 26.09
CA LEU A 300 -28.50 -17.81 26.30
C LEU A 300 -27.15 -17.62 25.62
#